data_AF-A0A0C9U9M1-F1
#
_entry.id   AF-A0A0C9U9M1-F1
#
_cell.length_a   1.000
_cell.length_b   1.000
_cell.length_c   1.000
_cell.angle_alpha   90.00
_cell.angle_beta   90.00
_cell.angle_gamma   90.00
#
_symmetry.space_group_name_H-M   'P 1'
#
loop_
_entity.id
_entity.type
_entity.pdbx_description
1 polymer ?
#
loop_
_entity_poly.entity_id
_entity_poly.type
_entity_poly.pdbx_seq_one_letter_code
_entity_poly.pdbx_strand_id
1 'polypeptide(L)' 'RHGPLLLDFKSRSDANTAIDQGLTIDGTFCRISIYIPRAPQCFRCQDWGHRATECTGEARCGKC' A
#
# COMPACT_ATOMS: atom_id res chain seq x y z
N ARG A 1 -5.51 15.47 10.86
CA ARG A 1 -5.01 15.07 9.52
C ARG A 1 -5.38 13.61 9.32
N HIS A 2 -6.18 13.28 8.33
CA HIS A 2 -6.58 11.89 8.04
C HIS A 2 -5.71 11.33 6.90
N GLY A 3 -5.43 10.03 6.94
CA GLY A 3 -4.75 9.30 5.87
C GLY A 3 -5.73 8.72 4.85
N PRO A 4 -5.23 8.09 3.77
CA PRO A 4 -6.08 7.37 2.84
C PRO A 4 -6.72 6.15 3.52
N LEU A 5 -7.92 5.79 3.07
CA LEU A 5 -8.62 4.56 3.45
C LEU A 5 -8.31 3.46 2.43
N LEU A 6 -7.88 2.29 2.91
CA LEU A 6 -7.71 1.10 2.07
C LEU A 6 -9.03 0.32 2.04
N LEU A 7 -9.50 -0.02 0.85
CA LEU A 7 -10.71 -0.80 0.62
C LEU A 7 -10.36 -2.07 -0.16
N ASP A 8 -10.76 -3.22 0.37
CA ASP A 8 -10.68 -4.49 -0.35
C ASP A 8 -12.04 -4.82 -0.97
N PHE A 9 -12.05 -5.04 -2.29
CA PHE A 9 -13.24 -5.44 -3.03
C PHE A 9 -13.21 -6.95 -3.28
N LYS A 10 -14.39 -7.58 -3.23
CA LYS A 10 -14.52 -9.01 -3.51
C LYS A 10 -14.25 -9.36 -4.98
N SER A 11 -14.53 -8.44 -5.89
CA SER A 11 -14.33 -8.65 -7.32
C SER A 11 -13.49 -7.53 -7.94
N ARG A 12 -12.73 -7.88 -8.98
CA ARG A 12 -11.99 -6.90 -9.79
C ARG A 12 -12.94 -5.89 -10.46
N SER A 13 -14.12 -6.35 -10.87
CA SER A 13 -15.11 -5.51 -11.54
C SER A 13 -15.59 -4.38 -10.62
N ASP A 14 -15.87 -4.67 -9.35
CA ASP A 14 -16.31 -3.66 -8.39
C ASP A 14 -15.20 -2.65 -8.09
N ALA A 15 -13.96 -3.13 -7.93
CA ALA A 15 -12.81 -2.25 -7.74
C ALA A 15 -12.62 -1.29 -8.92
N ASN A 16 -12.70 -1.79 -10.16
CA ASN A 16 -12.60 -0.97 -11.36
C ASN A 16 -13.75 0.04 -11.46
N THR A 17 -14.97 -0.38 -11.15
CA THR A 17 -16.14 0.52 -11.11
C THR A 17 -15.91 1.65 -10.12
N ALA A 18 -15.40 1.36 -8.92
CA ALA A 18 -15.08 2.37 -7.92
C ALA A 18 -13.94 3.31 -8.35
N ILE A 19 -12.93 2.80 -9.07
CA ILE A 19 -11.84 3.63 -9.63
C ILE A 19 -12.39 4.59 -10.70
N ASP A 20 -13.24 4.10 -11.59
CA ASP A 20 -13.78 4.87 -12.72
C ASP A 20 -14.80 5.92 -12.26
N GLN A 21 -15.63 5.58 -11.27
CA GLN A 21 -16.76 6.43 -10.85
C GLN A 21 -16.51 7.19 -9.56
N GLY A 22 -15.55 6.77 -8.74
CA GLY A 22 -15.38 7.25 -7.37
C GLY A 22 -16.35 6.62 -6.38
N LEU A 23 -16.26 7.03 -5.12
CA LEU A 23 -17.17 6.60 -4.04
C LEU A 23 -17.67 7.80 -3.24
N THR A 24 -18.95 7.81 -2.88
CA THR A 24 -19.50 8.77 -1.93
C THR A 24 -19.53 8.14 -0.55
N ILE A 25 -18.84 8.75 0.40
CA ILE A 25 -18.79 8.32 1.81
C ILE A 25 -19.25 9.51 2.65
N ASP A 26 -20.31 9.34 3.44
CA ASP A 26 -20.90 10.40 4.28
C ASP A 26 -21.18 11.70 3.51
N GLY A 27 -21.74 11.57 2.29
CA GLY A 27 -22.04 12.71 1.42
C GLY A 27 -20.81 13.35 0.75
N THR A 28 -19.61 12.84 1.01
CA THR A 28 -18.36 13.34 0.42
C THR A 28 -17.91 12.46 -0.74
N PHE A 29 -17.74 13.06 -1.92
CA PHE A 29 -17.17 12.36 -3.07
C PHE A 29 -15.66 12.14 -2.90
N CYS A 30 -15.24 10.89 -2.98
CA CYS A 30 -13.87 10.44 -2.81
C CYS A 30 -13.33 9.88 -4.13
N ARG A 31 -12.17 10.38 -4.56
CA ARG A 31 -11.43 9.79 -5.69
C ARG A 31 -10.77 8.50 -5.23
N ILE A 32 -10.85 7.48 -6.08
CA ILE A 32 -10.33 6.15 -5.81
C ILE A 32 -9.16 5.87 -6.75
N SER A 33 -8.17 5.14 -6.25
CA SER A 33 -7.00 4.71 -7.00
C SER A 33 -6.57 3.32 -6.55
N ILE A 34 -5.92 2.58 -7.44
CA ILE A 34 -5.28 1.31 -7.09
C ILE A 34 -4.27 1.55 -5.98
N TYR A 35 -4.28 0.69 -4.96
CA TYR A 35 -3.25 0.70 -3.93
C TYR A 35 -1.91 0.27 -4.53
N ILE A 36 -0.94 1.19 -4.50
CA ILE A 36 0.44 0.89 -4.83
C ILE A 36 1.17 0.71 -3.50
N PRO A 37 1.54 -0.53 -3.12
CA PRO A 37 2.27 -0.75 -1.89
C PRO A 37 3.58 0.03 -1.92
N ARG A 38 3.97 0.56 -0.76
CA ARG A 38 5.32 1.11 -0.60
C ARG A 38 6.35 0.02 -0.92
N ALA A 39 7.52 0.47 -1.36
CA ALA A 39 8.68 -0.40 -1.47
C ALA A 39 8.81 -1.26 -0.19
N PRO A 40 9.15 -2.56 -0.28
CA PRO A 40 9.30 -3.36 0.91
C PRO A 40 10.47 -2.83 1.74
N GLN A 41 10.31 -2.85 3.06
CA GLN A 41 11.44 -2.70 3.96
C GLN A 41 12.17 -4.05 4.07
N CYS A 42 13.48 -4.03 3.92
CA CYS A 42 14.33 -5.20 4.06
C CYS A 42 14.54 -5.52 5.54
N PHE A 43 14.05 -6.67 6.01
CA PHE A 43 14.23 -7.09 7.41
C PHE A 43 15.64 -7.56 7.77
N ARG A 44 16.59 -7.56 6.81
CA ARG A 44 18.01 -7.82 7.07
C ARG A 44 18.76 -6.54 7.38
N CYS A 45 18.81 -5.59 6.44
CA CYS A 45 19.59 -4.35 6.59
C CYS A 45 18.77 -3.12 7.03
N GLN A 46 17.44 -3.24 7.06
CA GLN A 46 16.47 -2.17 7.37
C GLN A 46 16.27 -1.10 6.29
N ASP A 47 16.98 -1.18 5.16
CA ASP A 47 16.77 -0.30 4.00
C ASP A 47 15.52 -0.67 3.19
N TRP A 48 15.11 0.23 2.30
CA TRP A 48 13.93 0.07 1.45
C TRP A 48 14.29 -0.40 0.04
N GLY A 49 13.34 -1.06 -0.63
CA GLY A 49 13.42 -1.33 -2.08
C GLY A 49 13.82 -2.75 -2.48
N HIS A 50 14.14 -3.63 -1.53
CA HIS A 50 14.51 -5.01 -1.81
C HIS A 50 14.06 -5.96 -0.69
N ARG A 51 13.99 -7.26 -0.98
CA ARG A 51 13.65 -8.29 0.03
C ARG A 51 14.91 -8.81 0.74
N ALA A 52 14.74 -9.31 1.95
CA ALA A 52 15.85 -9.91 2.71
C ALA A 52 16.52 -11.10 1.99
N THR A 53 15.77 -11.85 1.17
CA THR A 53 16.26 -12.95 0.34
C THR A 53 17.19 -12.51 -0.78
N GLU A 54 17.13 -11.23 -1.17
CA GLU A 54 17.91 -10.62 -2.26
C GLU A 54 18.96 -9.64 -1.70
N CYS A 55 19.06 -9.51 -0.38
CA CYS A 55 19.87 -8.51 0.27
C CYS A 55 21.34 -8.93 0.36
N THR A 56 22.23 -8.06 -0.13
CA THR A 56 23.70 -8.20 0.00
C THR A 56 24.28 -7.34 1.13
N GLY A 57 23.44 -6.57 1.82
CA GLY A 57 23.85 -5.70 2.92
C GLY A 57 24.09 -6.43 4.25
N GLU A 58 24.73 -5.72 5.18
CA GLU A 58 24.96 -6.19 6.54
C GLU A 58 23.65 -6.27 7.34
N ALA A 59 23.58 -7.24 8.26
CA ALA A 59 22.43 -7.41 9.12
C ALA A 59 22.38 -6.31 10.19
N ARG A 60 21.23 -5.65 10.32
CA ARG A 60 20.94 -4.60 11.31
C ARG A 60 19.68 -4.96 12.07
N CYS A 61 19.71 -4.81 13.39
CA CYS A 61 18.53 -5.10 14.20
C CYS A 61 17.51 -3.97 14.04
N GLY A 62 16.26 -4.28 13.68
CA GLY A 62 15.22 -3.27 13.41
C GLY A 62 14.64 -2.61 14.67
N LYS A 63 15.29 -2.76 15.82
CA LYS A 63 14.86 -2.25 17.14
C LYS A 63 15.94 -1.45 17.86
N CYS A 64 17.17 -1.56 17.39
CA CYS A 64 18.35 -0.85 17.81
C CYS A 64 18.81 -0.01 16.60
#